data_AF-A0A8I2BTX9-F1
#
_entry.id   AF-A0A8I2BTX9-F1
#
_cell.length_a   1.000
_cell.length_b   1.000
_cell.length_c   1.000
_cell.angle_alpha   90.00
_cell.angle_beta   90.00
_cell.angle_gamma   90.00
#
_symmetry.space_group_name_H-M   'P 1'
#
loop_
_entity.id
_entity.type
_entity.pdbx_description
1 polymer ?
#
loop_
_entity_poly.entity_id
_entity_poly.type
_entity_poly.pdbx_seq_one_letter_code
_entity_poly.pdbx_strand_id
1 'polypeptide(L)'
;MPKPYFLRRPAGLYVRFFVPTDLQALIGSRYLVRPVRLALGDAARLAVARTAVALSEAFDQMRRGESSMKDDLLSQALAALQGNEAQPYTIKVGGMELSADGAEDHARLLEALKNLPLPSSTEVRKKAGPLFSERAAIHVREMKRVSRSATNIFDTEYSLGLFVALVGDKPVEDYKADDVRSFLEAIEHYPSNASKKAEFAGLAPADILKKAKKGSYAKLGMRTKEKHRDRLAAFFNALASEDLISKAPHKAILNRSKATTDEPSRNPFSKEELNVLFEPSKFKMWASKYPHRWFGTLLGLTTGARINEVAQLYVDDIDQVGGCWGIHIRAARADQRLKNPHSSRFVPLPSALIEAGILVYRDEVKSAGFDRLFPHLPYHNEHGYGDALGDQFRTYAKKCGLTQRLKSFHCFRHTLSNALINEHGVSVMTAQQITGHDLTLPPGLKHYVDPPTVPARLKALEKFGPPVDLPAYQPKQFDLSFKQVRHMERRRQTSKQEAVAVKNKNSWKN
;
A
#
# COMPACT_ATOMS: atom_id res chain seq x y z
N MET A 1 -5.34 -27.68 -32.34
CA MET A 1 -6.21 -27.09 -33.39
C MET A 1 -5.64 -25.78 -33.91
N PRO A 2 -5.51 -25.60 -35.25
CA PRO A 2 -5.08 -24.36 -35.87
C PRO A 2 -6.06 -23.22 -35.61
N LYS A 3 -5.57 -22.07 -35.11
CA LYS A 3 -6.41 -20.92 -34.80
C LYS A 3 -6.84 -20.21 -36.10
N PRO A 4 -8.15 -20.06 -36.37
CA PRO A 4 -8.63 -19.33 -37.54
C PRO A 4 -8.49 -17.82 -37.36
N TYR A 5 -8.11 -17.12 -38.42
CA TYR A 5 -8.09 -15.66 -38.49
C TYR A 5 -8.83 -15.16 -39.72
N PHE A 6 -9.91 -14.42 -39.54
CA PHE A 6 -10.70 -13.88 -40.65
C PHE A 6 -10.00 -12.68 -41.30
N LEU A 7 -10.04 -12.64 -42.63
CA LEU A 7 -9.47 -11.59 -43.47
C LEU A 7 -10.56 -11.07 -44.41
N ARG A 8 -10.79 -9.75 -44.46
CA ARG A 8 -11.61 -9.14 -45.51
C ARG A 8 -10.70 -8.70 -46.65
N ARG A 9 -11.05 -9.10 -47.88
CA ARG A 9 -10.39 -8.67 -49.12
C ARG A 9 -11.45 -8.12 -50.08
N PRO A 10 -11.08 -7.32 -51.10
CA PRO A 10 -12.03 -6.83 -52.10
C PRO A 10 -12.81 -7.96 -52.81
N ALA A 11 -12.22 -9.14 -52.93
CA ALA A 11 -12.82 -10.34 -53.53
C ALA A 11 -13.71 -11.17 -52.57
N GLY A 12 -13.87 -10.78 -51.30
CA GLY A 12 -14.73 -11.47 -50.33
C GLY A 12 -14.09 -11.75 -48.97
N LEU A 13 -14.76 -12.60 -48.18
CA LEU A 13 -14.28 -13.04 -46.87
C LEU A 13 -13.31 -14.22 -47.03
N TYR A 14 -12.20 -14.20 -46.29
CA TYR A 14 -11.21 -15.26 -46.27
C TYR A 14 -10.91 -15.67 -44.83
N VAL A 15 -10.42 -16.89 -44.64
CA VAL A 15 -9.85 -17.37 -43.38
C VAL A 15 -8.41 -17.81 -43.58
N ARG A 16 -7.57 -17.48 -42.62
CA ARG A 16 -6.17 -17.89 -42.54
C ARG A 16 -5.97 -18.83 -41.36
N PHE A 17 -5.36 -19.98 -41.63
CA PHE A 17 -4.90 -20.94 -40.62
C PHE A 17 -3.38 -20.95 -40.58
N PHE A 18 -2.83 -20.99 -39.37
CA PHE A 18 -1.38 -21.14 -39.18
C PHE A 18 -0.98 -22.61 -39.35
N VAL A 19 0.05 -22.85 -40.15
CA VAL A 19 0.64 -24.18 -40.32
C VAL A 19 1.66 -24.40 -39.19
N PRO A 20 1.57 -25.48 -38.41
CA PRO A 20 2.55 -25.81 -37.37
C PRO A 20 3.98 -25.84 -37.91
N THR A 21 4.94 -25.29 -37.16
CA THR A 21 6.33 -25.07 -37.62
C THR A 21 7.02 -26.35 -38.10
N ASP A 22 6.72 -27.47 -37.45
CA ASP A 22 7.17 -28.82 -37.78
C ASP A 22 6.67 -29.31 -39.16
N LEU A 23 5.55 -28.79 -39.65
CA LEU A 23 4.94 -29.19 -40.92
C LEU A 23 5.12 -28.16 -42.04
N GLN A 24 5.69 -26.98 -41.76
CA GLN A 24 5.85 -25.90 -42.76
C GLN A 24 6.78 -26.29 -43.91
N ALA A 25 7.87 -27.00 -43.64
CA ALA A 25 8.79 -27.49 -44.67
C ALA A 25 8.14 -28.56 -45.57
N LEU A 26 7.19 -29.32 -45.01
CA LEU A 26 6.46 -30.38 -45.71
C LEU A 26 5.32 -29.82 -46.58
N ILE A 27 4.62 -28.79 -46.08
CA ILE A 27 3.46 -28.15 -46.74
C ILE A 27 3.89 -27.01 -47.68
N GLY A 28 5.11 -26.47 -47.52
CA GLY A 28 5.64 -25.39 -48.36
C GLY A 28 5.04 -24.01 -48.11
N SER A 29 4.22 -23.85 -47.06
CA SER A 29 3.63 -22.56 -46.69
C SER A 29 3.52 -22.39 -45.18
N ARG A 30 3.73 -21.16 -44.71
CA ARG A 30 3.51 -20.75 -43.31
C ARG A 30 2.02 -20.60 -42.95
N TYR A 31 1.17 -20.37 -43.95
CA TYR A 31 -0.24 -20.12 -43.76
C TYR A 31 -1.09 -20.76 -44.87
N LEU A 32 -2.21 -21.36 -44.48
CA LEU A 32 -3.25 -21.78 -45.40
C LEU A 32 -4.33 -20.69 -45.44
N VAL A 33 -4.62 -20.15 -46.62
CA VAL A 33 -5.63 -19.10 -46.80
C VAL A 33 -6.71 -19.60 -47.75
N ARG A 34 -7.97 -19.52 -47.33
CA ARG A 34 -9.12 -19.95 -48.16
C ARG A 34 -10.25 -18.93 -48.16
N PRO A 35 -10.96 -18.75 -49.28
CA PRO A 35 -12.18 -17.97 -49.31
C PRO A 35 -13.27 -18.66 -48.48
N VAL A 36 -14.05 -17.86 -47.77
CA VAL A 36 -15.24 -18.29 -47.04
C VAL A 36 -16.45 -17.84 -47.87
N ARG A 37 -17.19 -18.79 -48.45
CA ARG A 37 -18.37 -18.51 -49.30
C ARG A 37 -19.63 -18.14 -48.51
N LEU A 38 -19.47 -17.76 -47.24
CA LEU A 38 -20.54 -17.37 -46.32
C LEU A 38 -20.27 -15.95 -45.80
N ALA A 39 -21.35 -15.20 -45.56
CA ALA A 39 -21.26 -13.90 -44.91
C ALA A 39 -20.74 -14.05 -43.47
N LEU A 40 -20.02 -13.04 -42.98
CA LEU A 40 -19.46 -13.05 -41.63
C LEU A 40 -20.58 -13.10 -40.58
N GLY A 41 -20.71 -14.24 -39.89
CA GLY A 41 -21.75 -14.53 -38.90
C GLY A 41 -21.56 -15.93 -38.32
N ASP A 42 -22.54 -16.45 -37.59
CA ASP A 42 -22.40 -17.72 -36.86
C ASP A 42 -22.22 -18.93 -37.80
N ALA A 43 -22.89 -18.93 -38.95
CA ALA A 43 -22.69 -19.96 -39.98
C ALA A 43 -21.25 -20.00 -40.52
N ALA A 44 -20.64 -18.82 -40.77
CA ALA A 44 -19.25 -18.74 -41.20
C ALA A 44 -18.27 -19.16 -40.09
N ARG A 45 -18.57 -18.82 -38.82
CA ARG A 45 -17.77 -19.25 -37.66
C ARG A 45 -17.81 -20.76 -37.48
N LEU A 46 -18.98 -21.38 -37.63
CA LEU A 46 -19.16 -22.83 -37.52
C LEU A 46 -18.43 -23.57 -38.65
N ALA A 47 -18.59 -23.15 -39.90
CA ALA A 47 -17.90 -23.74 -41.05
C ALA A 47 -16.37 -23.67 -40.89
N VAL A 48 -15.86 -22.51 -40.43
CA VAL A 48 -14.44 -22.32 -40.16
C VAL A 48 -13.94 -23.17 -38.99
N ALA A 49 -14.74 -23.34 -37.93
CA ALA A 49 -14.41 -24.20 -36.81
C ALA A 49 -14.31 -25.67 -37.23
N ARG A 50 -15.26 -26.17 -38.04
CA ARG A 50 -15.21 -27.53 -38.62
C ARG A 50 -13.95 -27.75 -39.44
N THR A 51 -13.60 -26.77 -40.28
CA THR A 51 -12.36 -26.80 -41.08
C THR A 51 -11.11 -26.84 -40.18
N ALA A 52 -11.14 -26.14 -39.04
CA ALA A 52 -10.03 -26.17 -38.08
C ALA A 52 -9.86 -27.56 -37.43
N VAL A 53 -10.96 -28.29 -37.19
CA VAL A 53 -10.92 -29.68 -36.70
C VAL A 53 -10.28 -30.58 -37.75
N ALA A 54 -10.80 -30.57 -38.98
CA ALA A 54 -10.32 -31.40 -40.08
C ALA A 54 -8.82 -31.14 -40.39
N LEU A 55 -8.39 -29.88 -40.35
CA LEU A 55 -6.97 -29.53 -40.48
C LEU A 55 -6.12 -30.05 -39.33
N SER A 56 -6.66 -30.10 -38.10
CA SER A 56 -5.94 -30.65 -36.95
C SER A 56 -5.69 -32.14 -37.14
N GLU A 57 -6.71 -32.88 -37.58
CA GLU A 57 -6.62 -34.32 -37.86
C GLU A 57 -5.66 -34.62 -39.02
N ALA A 58 -5.74 -33.84 -40.10
CA ALA A 58 -4.82 -33.95 -41.22
C ALA A 58 -3.36 -33.69 -40.80
N PHE A 59 -3.11 -32.69 -39.95
CA PHE A 59 -1.77 -32.43 -39.41
C PHE A 59 -1.26 -33.59 -38.53
N ASP A 60 -2.13 -34.21 -37.75
CA ASP A 60 -1.75 -35.34 -36.91
C ASP A 60 -1.46 -36.61 -37.73
N GLN A 61 -2.20 -36.85 -38.82
CA GLN A 61 -1.91 -37.93 -39.77
C GLN A 61 -0.58 -37.69 -40.51
N MET A 62 -0.30 -36.45 -40.91
CA MET A 62 1.00 -36.09 -41.51
C MET A 62 2.18 -36.33 -40.57
N ARG A 63 2.01 -36.10 -39.26
CA ARG A 63 3.04 -36.40 -38.24
C ARG A 63 3.28 -37.89 -38.04
N ARG A 64 2.25 -38.73 -38.26
CA ARG A 64 2.34 -40.19 -38.12
C ARG A 64 2.94 -40.87 -39.36
N GLY A 65 3.18 -40.13 -40.45
CA GLY A 65 3.76 -40.67 -41.67
C GLY A 65 2.80 -41.57 -42.47
N GLU A 66 1.50 -41.52 -42.17
CA GLU A 66 0.48 -42.43 -42.70
C GLU A 66 0.00 -42.12 -44.13
N SER A 67 0.62 -41.19 -44.86
CA SER A 67 0.17 -40.85 -46.22
C SER A 67 1.29 -40.57 -47.22
N SER A 68 1.22 -41.25 -48.37
CA SER A 68 2.15 -41.11 -49.50
C SER A 68 1.73 -40.07 -50.54
N MET A 69 0.63 -39.32 -50.34
CA MET A 69 0.25 -38.21 -51.24
C MET A 69 -0.09 -36.94 -50.45
N LYS A 70 0.81 -35.96 -50.54
CA LYS A 70 0.82 -34.71 -49.77
C LYS A 70 -0.36 -33.77 -50.07
N ASP A 71 -0.93 -33.82 -51.27
CA ASP A 71 -1.93 -32.85 -51.72
C ASP A 71 -3.40 -33.30 -51.51
N ASP A 72 -3.67 -34.60 -51.40
CA ASP A 72 -5.04 -35.12 -51.40
C ASP A 72 -5.73 -34.93 -50.02
N LEU A 73 -5.04 -35.25 -48.92
CA LEU A 73 -5.56 -35.08 -47.55
C LEU A 73 -5.83 -33.63 -47.16
N LEU A 74 -4.93 -32.73 -47.56
CA LEU A 74 -5.07 -31.29 -47.29
C LEU A 74 -6.21 -30.70 -48.12
N SER A 75 -6.40 -31.18 -49.36
CA SER A 75 -7.52 -30.81 -50.21
C SER A 75 -8.85 -31.32 -49.68
N GLN A 76 -8.91 -32.57 -49.18
CA GLN A 76 -10.09 -33.17 -48.56
C GLN A 76 -10.48 -32.48 -47.24
N ALA A 77 -9.52 -32.22 -46.35
CA ALA A 77 -9.76 -31.48 -45.11
C ALA A 77 -10.22 -30.02 -45.36
N LEU A 78 -9.80 -29.43 -46.48
CA LEU A 78 -10.20 -28.08 -46.89
C LEU A 78 -11.50 -28.06 -47.72
N ALA A 79 -11.92 -29.18 -48.31
CA ALA A 79 -13.20 -29.35 -49.00
C ALA A 79 -14.40 -29.32 -48.03
N ALA A 80 -14.16 -29.49 -46.72
CA ALA A 80 -15.15 -29.31 -45.66
C ALA A 80 -15.74 -27.88 -45.57
N LEU A 81 -15.15 -26.89 -46.28
CA LEU A 81 -15.75 -25.56 -46.49
C LEU A 81 -16.83 -25.54 -47.58
N GLN A 82 -16.95 -26.58 -48.40
CA GLN A 82 -17.85 -26.65 -49.56
C GLN A 82 -18.98 -27.68 -49.40
N GLY A 83 -18.79 -28.74 -48.63
CA GLY A 83 -19.82 -29.76 -48.39
C GLY A 83 -20.75 -29.39 -47.25
N ASN A 84 -22.02 -29.11 -47.55
CA ASN A 84 -23.09 -29.00 -46.55
C ASN A 84 -23.70 -30.38 -46.26
N GLU A 85 -22.88 -31.44 -46.22
CA GLU A 85 -23.34 -32.80 -45.95
C GLU A 85 -23.23 -33.09 -44.46
N ALA A 86 -24.39 -33.42 -43.87
CA ALA A 86 -24.50 -33.78 -42.47
C ALA A 86 -23.81 -35.14 -42.24
N GLN A 87 -22.71 -35.13 -41.49
CA GLN A 87 -22.02 -36.35 -41.07
C GLN A 87 -22.82 -37.04 -39.96
N PRO A 88 -22.94 -38.38 -39.98
CA PRO A 88 -23.61 -39.11 -38.92
C PRO A 88 -22.92 -38.90 -37.57
N TYR A 89 -23.71 -38.70 -36.52
CA TYR A 89 -23.20 -38.52 -35.17
C TYR A 89 -24.14 -39.12 -34.13
N THR A 90 -23.57 -39.63 -33.03
CA THR A 90 -24.31 -40.20 -31.91
C THR A 90 -24.04 -39.40 -30.64
N ILE A 91 -25.10 -39.02 -29.92
CA ILE A 91 -25.02 -38.33 -28.62
C ILE A 91 -25.67 -39.19 -27.53
N LYS A 92 -25.08 -39.17 -26.33
CA LYS A 92 -25.66 -39.83 -25.14
C LYS A 92 -26.27 -38.77 -24.23
N VAL A 93 -27.58 -38.85 -23.98
CA VAL A 93 -28.30 -37.91 -23.10
C VAL A 93 -29.22 -38.69 -22.17
N GLY A 94 -29.07 -38.50 -20.86
CA GLY A 94 -29.96 -39.12 -19.85
C GLY A 94 -29.96 -40.67 -19.82
N GLY A 95 -28.87 -41.31 -20.27
CA GLY A 95 -28.79 -42.78 -20.38
C GLY A 95 -29.30 -43.36 -21.70
N MET A 96 -29.76 -42.52 -22.64
CA MET A 96 -30.15 -42.93 -23.99
C MET A 96 -29.08 -42.56 -25.02
N GLU A 97 -28.84 -43.43 -26.00
CA GLU A 97 -28.01 -43.15 -27.17
C GLU A 97 -28.91 -42.75 -28.35
N LEU A 98 -28.68 -41.55 -28.90
CA LEU A 98 -29.42 -41.02 -30.03
C LEU A 98 -28.45 -40.76 -31.17
N SER A 99 -28.69 -41.40 -32.32
CA SER A 99 -27.88 -41.24 -33.54
C SER A 99 -28.66 -40.46 -34.59
N ALA A 100 -28.02 -39.54 -35.27
CA ALA A 100 -28.56 -38.86 -36.45
C ALA A 100 -27.65 -39.14 -37.65
N ASP A 101 -28.24 -39.62 -38.75
CA ASP A 101 -27.55 -39.84 -40.01
C ASP A 101 -28.20 -38.95 -41.10
N GLY A 102 -27.50 -37.90 -41.50
CA GLY A 102 -28.04 -36.91 -42.44
C GLY A 102 -28.87 -35.77 -41.83
N ALA A 103 -29.28 -34.84 -42.68
CA ALA A 103 -29.86 -33.56 -42.27
C ALA A 103 -31.31 -33.68 -41.75
N GLU A 104 -32.08 -34.64 -42.26
CA GLU A 104 -33.46 -34.90 -41.81
C GLU A 104 -33.49 -35.55 -40.42
N ASP A 105 -32.60 -36.51 -40.17
CA ASP A 105 -32.46 -37.13 -38.85
C ASP A 105 -31.91 -36.17 -37.81
N HIS A 106 -31.02 -35.26 -38.21
CA HIS A 106 -30.58 -34.15 -37.36
C HIS A 106 -31.75 -33.24 -36.94
N ALA A 107 -32.63 -32.88 -37.87
CA ALA A 107 -33.80 -32.05 -37.59
C ALA A 107 -34.78 -32.77 -36.65
N ARG A 108 -35.05 -34.06 -36.89
CA ARG A 108 -35.91 -34.88 -36.02
C ARG A 108 -35.31 -35.07 -34.62
N LEU A 109 -34.00 -35.26 -34.52
CA LEU A 109 -33.30 -35.38 -33.24
C LEU A 109 -33.32 -34.06 -32.45
N LEU A 110 -33.18 -32.91 -33.10
CA LEU A 110 -33.33 -31.60 -32.44
C LEU A 110 -34.76 -31.35 -31.95
N GLU A 111 -35.77 -31.82 -32.68
CA GLU A 111 -37.16 -31.73 -32.28
C GLU A 111 -37.50 -32.68 -31.12
N ALA A 112 -36.93 -33.89 -31.13
CA ALA A 112 -37.03 -34.83 -30.01
C ALA A 112 -36.32 -34.31 -28.75
N LEU A 113 -35.15 -33.65 -28.89
CA LEU A 113 -34.44 -33.03 -27.77
C LEU A 113 -35.22 -31.85 -27.15
N LYS A 114 -36.02 -31.12 -27.92
CA LYS A 114 -36.91 -30.06 -27.39
C LYS A 114 -38.03 -30.61 -26.51
N ASN A 115 -38.47 -31.84 -26.78
CA ASN A 115 -39.60 -32.48 -26.09
C ASN A 115 -39.17 -33.47 -25.01
N LEU A 116 -37.86 -33.69 -24.83
CA LEU A 116 -37.35 -34.49 -23.72
C LEU A 116 -37.56 -33.72 -22.41
N PRO A 117 -38.16 -34.32 -21.37
CA PRO A 117 -38.20 -33.72 -20.04
C PRO A 117 -36.77 -33.75 -19.48
N LEU A 118 -35.99 -32.72 -19.80
CA LEU A 118 -34.75 -32.46 -19.09
C LEU A 118 -35.11 -32.25 -17.62
N PRO A 119 -34.43 -32.91 -16.66
CA PRO A 119 -34.60 -32.52 -15.27
C PRO A 119 -34.34 -31.02 -15.20
N SER A 120 -35.32 -30.26 -14.70
CA SER A 120 -35.17 -28.83 -14.48
C SER A 120 -33.81 -28.64 -13.84
N SER A 121 -32.98 -27.76 -14.39
CA SER A 121 -31.64 -27.48 -13.89
C SER A 121 -31.69 -27.30 -12.38
N THR A 122 -31.46 -28.38 -11.63
CA THR A 122 -31.01 -28.27 -10.26
C THR A 122 -29.67 -27.61 -10.42
N GLU A 123 -29.63 -26.31 -10.14
CA GLU A 123 -28.40 -25.57 -9.95
C GLU A 123 -27.45 -26.51 -9.21
N VAL A 124 -26.40 -26.97 -9.89
CA VAL A 124 -25.26 -27.51 -9.19
C VAL A 124 -24.78 -26.34 -8.37
N ARG A 125 -25.25 -26.24 -7.12
CA ARG A 125 -24.71 -25.32 -6.12
C ARG A 125 -23.24 -25.64 -6.07
N LYS A 126 -22.41 -24.88 -6.81
CA LYS A 126 -20.99 -24.78 -6.53
C LYS A 126 -20.91 -24.58 -5.03
N LYS A 127 -20.16 -25.42 -4.32
CA LYS A 127 -19.84 -25.16 -2.92
C LYS A 127 -19.41 -23.70 -2.85
N ALA A 128 -20.19 -22.87 -2.15
CA ALA A 128 -19.93 -21.45 -2.09
C ALA A 128 -18.48 -21.27 -1.62
N GLY A 129 -17.67 -20.58 -2.40
CA GLY A 129 -16.32 -20.21 -2.00
C GLY A 129 -16.32 -19.47 -0.66
N PRO A 130 -15.16 -19.36 0.00
CA PRO A 130 -15.08 -18.71 1.30
C PRO A 130 -15.56 -17.26 1.21
N LEU A 131 -16.23 -16.79 2.26
CA LEU A 131 -16.76 -15.42 2.32
C LEU A 131 -15.62 -14.40 2.38
N PHE A 132 -15.90 -13.18 1.91
CA PHE A 132 -14.95 -12.08 2.00
C PHE A 132 -14.54 -11.81 3.44
N SER A 133 -15.50 -11.78 4.37
CA SER A 133 -15.24 -11.52 5.79
C SER A 133 -14.30 -12.56 6.42
N GLU A 134 -14.49 -13.85 6.11
CA GLU A 134 -13.63 -14.94 6.56
C GLU A 134 -12.21 -14.79 6.05
N ARG A 135 -12.07 -14.51 4.74
CA ARG A 135 -10.76 -14.29 4.12
C ARG A 135 -10.08 -13.02 4.61
N ALA A 136 -10.84 -11.97 4.88
CA ALA A 136 -10.34 -10.73 5.47
C ALA A 136 -9.78 -10.97 6.89
N ALA A 137 -10.46 -11.77 7.71
CA ALA A 137 -9.98 -12.12 9.04
C ALA A 137 -8.65 -12.91 8.98
N ILE A 138 -8.50 -13.82 8.01
CA ILE A 138 -7.24 -14.54 7.77
C ILE A 138 -6.14 -13.55 7.35
N HIS A 139 -6.42 -12.67 6.38
CA HIS A 139 -5.45 -11.67 5.93
C HIS A 139 -4.96 -10.76 7.06
N VAL A 140 -5.88 -10.29 7.92
CA VAL A 140 -5.55 -9.48 9.11
C VAL A 140 -4.70 -10.29 10.11
N ARG A 141 -5.00 -11.58 10.31
CA ARG A 141 -4.20 -12.48 11.16
C ARG A 141 -2.78 -12.68 10.62
N GLU A 142 -2.63 -12.82 9.31
CA GLU A 142 -1.31 -12.91 8.67
C GLU A 142 -0.53 -11.60 8.79
N MET A 143 -1.17 -10.45 8.62
CA MET A 143 -0.55 -9.15 8.86
C MET A 143 -0.03 -9.01 10.29
N LYS A 144 -0.78 -9.53 11.28
CA LYS A 144 -0.34 -9.62 12.69
C LYS A 144 0.86 -10.55 12.83
N ARG A 145 0.84 -11.74 12.20
CA ARG A 145 1.94 -12.72 12.24
C ARG A 145 3.25 -12.16 11.70
N VAL A 146 3.22 -11.38 10.62
CA VAL A 146 4.41 -10.77 10.02
C VAL A 146 4.76 -9.40 10.62
N SER A 147 4.24 -9.10 11.80
CA SER A 147 4.54 -7.90 12.59
C SER A 147 4.35 -6.58 11.82
N ARG A 148 3.29 -6.48 10.99
CA ARG A 148 2.89 -5.18 10.43
C ARG A 148 2.48 -4.24 11.56
N SER A 149 2.60 -2.93 11.34
CA SER A 149 2.22 -1.95 12.37
C SER A 149 0.74 -2.08 12.76
N ALA A 150 0.44 -1.97 14.06
CA ALA A 150 -0.91 -2.07 14.58
C ALA A 150 -1.88 -1.10 13.89
N THR A 151 -1.49 0.17 13.71
CA THR A 151 -2.27 1.16 12.95
C THR A 151 -2.58 0.71 11.52
N ASN A 152 -1.64 0.06 10.83
CA ASN A 152 -1.87 -0.45 9.47
C ASN A 152 -2.88 -1.62 9.49
N ILE A 153 -2.77 -2.50 10.48
CA ILE A 153 -3.69 -3.62 10.68
C ILE A 153 -5.10 -3.08 10.95
N PHE A 154 -5.26 -2.14 11.88
CA PHE A 154 -6.55 -1.48 12.16
C PHE A 154 -7.12 -0.74 10.95
N ASP A 155 -6.31 0.06 10.24
CA ASP A 155 -6.74 0.75 9.02
C ASP A 155 -7.22 -0.25 7.94
N THR A 156 -6.55 -1.41 7.83
CA THR A 156 -6.89 -2.47 6.87
C THR A 156 -8.18 -3.17 7.26
N GLU A 157 -8.26 -3.65 8.51
CA GLU A 157 -9.45 -4.30 9.07
C GLU A 157 -10.68 -3.41 8.93
N TYR A 158 -10.56 -2.12 9.28
CA TYR A 158 -11.63 -1.15 9.10
C TYR A 158 -12.01 -0.97 7.62
N SER A 159 -11.05 -0.89 6.70
CA SER A 159 -11.32 -0.71 5.27
C SER A 159 -12.05 -1.92 4.66
N LEU A 160 -11.63 -3.14 5.04
CA LEU A 160 -12.24 -4.38 4.57
C LEU A 160 -13.64 -4.57 5.18
N GLY A 161 -13.82 -4.29 6.47
CA GLY A 161 -15.14 -4.31 7.10
C GLY A 161 -16.09 -3.28 6.51
N LEU A 162 -15.59 -2.08 6.18
CA LEU A 162 -16.38 -1.04 5.50
C LEU A 162 -16.80 -1.48 4.09
N PHE A 163 -15.94 -2.18 3.35
CA PHE A 163 -16.28 -2.75 2.05
C PHE A 163 -17.43 -3.75 2.17
N VAL A 164 -17.33 -4.71 3.10
CA VAL A 164 -18.39 -5.69 3.36
C VAL A 164 -19.70 -5.02 3.75
N ALA A 165 -19.65 -4.02 4.65
CA ALA A 165 -20.84 -3.34 5.12
C ALA A 165 -21.56 -2.50 4.05
N LEU A 166 -20.85 -2.06 3.01
CA LEU A 166 -21.39 -1.20 1.95
C LEU A 166 -21.79 -1.98 0.69
N VAL A 167 -21.08 -3.07 0.37
CA VAL A 167 -21.25 -3.84 -0.87
C VAL A 167 -21.95 -5.19 -0.61
N GLY A 168 -21.90 -5.68 0.62
CA GLY A 168 -22.38 -7.00 1.04
C GLY A 168 -21.25 -8.02 1.17
N ASP A 169 -21.46 -9.00 2.04
CA ASP A 169 -20.56 -10.15 2.21
C ASP A 169 -20.96 -11.25 1.24
N LYS A 170 -20.06 -11.59 0.32
CA LYS A 170 -20.27 -12.59 -0.73
C LYS A 170 -19.05 -13.52 -0.78
N PRO A 171 -19.16 -14.71 -1.41
CA PRO A 171 -17.99 -15.50 -1.77
C PRO A 171 -16.97 -14.65 -2.54
N VAL A 172 -15.68 -14.82 -2.25
CA VAL A 172 -14.62 -13.97 -2.84
C VAL A 172 -14.57 -14.05 -4.37
N GLU A 173 -14.98 -15.17 -4.95
CA GLU A 173 -15.06 -15.43 -6.39
C GLU A 173 -16.17 -14.65 -7.12
N ASP A 174 -17.18 -14.19 -6.38
CA ASP A 174 -18.35 -13.50 -6.95
C ASP A 174 -18.13 -11.99 -7.11
N TYR A 175 -17.09 -11.42 -6.49
CA TYR A 175 -16.81 -9.99 -6.62
C TYR A 175 -16.30 -9.63 -8.01
N LYS A 176 -16.94 -8.64 -8.62
CA LYS A 176 -16.61 -8.11 -9.94
C LYS A 176 -16.11 -6.67 -9.85
N ALA A 177 -15.70 -6.13 -10.99
CA ALA A 177 -15.26 -4.75 -11.07
C ALA A 177 -16.35 -3.76 -10.61
N ASP A 178 -17.62 -4.08 -10.85
CA ASP A 178 -18.75 -3.22 -10.45
C ASP A 178 -18.90 -3.13 -8.93
N ASP A 179 -18.69 -4.21 -8.20
CA ASP A 179 -18.70 -4.18 -6.72
C ASP A 179 -17.64 -3.22 -6.17
N VAL A 180 -16.43 -3.23 -6.77
CA VAL A 180 -15.37 -2.31 -6.39
C VAL A 180 -15.70 -0.87 -6.80
N ARG A 181 -16.35 -0.64 -7.96
CA ARG A 181 -16.83 0.69 -8.35
C ARG A 181 -17.88 1.22 -7.38
N SER A 182 -18.86 0.41 -7.00
CA SER A 182 -19.88 0.78 -6.01
C SER A 182 -19.27 1.17 -4.67
N PHE A 183 -18.23 0.47 -4.22
CA PHE A 183 -17.48 0.87 -3.03
C PHE A 183 -16.79 2.22 -3.20
N LEU A 184 -16.08 2.43 -4.31
CA LEU A 184 -15.36 3.68 -4.57
C LEU A 184 -16.31 4.89 -4.67
N GLU A 185 -17.49 4.70 -5.24
CA GLU A 185 -18.57 5.69 -5.25
C GLU A 185 -19.12 5.94 -3.84
N ALA A 186 -19.33 4.89 -3.05
CA ALA A 186 -19.80 5.02 -1.67
C ALA A 186 -18.83 5.82 -0.79
N ILE A 187 -17.53 5.55 -0.87
CA ILE A 187 -16.51 6.28 -0.08
C ILE A 187 -16.33 7.74 -0.51
N GLU A 188 -16.78 8.13 -1.71
CA GLU A 188 -16.79 9.53 -2.15
C GLU A 188 -17.81 10.36 -1.36
N HIS A 189 -18.89 9.74 -0.91
CA HIS A 189 -19.95 10.38 -0.10
C HIS A 189 -19.86 10.05 1.38
N TYR A 190 -18.97 9.15 1.78
CA TYR A 190 -18.85 8.73 3.18
C TYR A 190 -18.30 9.88 4.05
N PRO A 191 -18.89 10.13 5.24
CA PRO A 191 -18.49 11.26 6.06
C PRO A 191 -17.16 11.03 6.76
N SER A 192 -16.36 12.09 6.87
CA SER A 192 -15.13 12.08 7.66
C SER A 192 -15.41 11.93 9.16
N ASN A 193 -14.56 11.15 9.83
CA ASN A 193 -14.65 10.85 11.26
C ASN A 193 -16.03 10.29 11.67
N ALA A 194 -16.67 9.50 10.81
CA ALA A 194 -18.01 8.96 11.07
C ALA A 194 -18.11 8.27 12.44
N SER A 195 -17.12 7.43 12.79
CA SER A 195 -17.06 6.71 14.07
C SER A 195 -16.94 7.60 15.32
N LYS A 196 -16.57 8.88 15.16
CA LYS A 196 -16.38 9.82 16.28
C LYS A 196 -17.54 10.79 16.46
N LYS A 197 -18.48 10.85 15.52
CA LYS A 197 -19.60 11.80 15.57
C LYS A 197 -20.81 11.13 16.22
N ALA A 198 -21.38 11.80 17.24
CA ALA A 198 -22.57 11.31 17.93
C ALA A 198 -23.74 11.03 16.98
N GLU A 199 -23.88 11.83 15.91
CA GLU A 199 -24.93 11.67 14.90
C GLU A 199 -24.90 10.34 14.12
N PHE A 200 -23.74 9.67 14.10
CA PHE A 200 -23.54 8.39 13.44
C PHE A 200 -23.30 7.25 14.43
N ALA A 201 -23.39 7.52 15.74
CA ALA A 201 -23.19 6.51 16.76
C ALA A 201 -24.26 5.41 16.65
N GLY A 202 -23.82 4.15 16.69
CA GLY A 202 -24.71 2.98 16.61
C GLY A 202 -25.29 2.67 15.22
N LEU A 203 -25.05 3.52 14.21
CA LEU A 203 -25.54 3.28 12.85
C LEU A 203 -24.60 2.35 12.07
N ALA A 204 -25.17 1.46 11.26
CA ALA A 204 -24.41 0.66 10.31
C ALA A 204 -23.82 1.56 9.20
N PRO A 205 -22.66 1.21 8.60
CA PRO A 205 -22.03 2.04 7.56
C PRO A 205 -22.94 2.36 6.36
N ALA A 206 -23.81 1.43 5.96
CA ALA A 206 -24.80 1.66 4.91
C ALA A 206 -25.79 2.77 5.28
N ASP A 207 -26.23 2.82 6.54
CA ASP A 207 -27.17 3.85 7.03
C ASP A 207 -26.48 5.18 7.28
N ILE A 208 -25.21 5.15 7.72
CA ILE A 208 -24.34 6.34 7.74
C ILE A 208 -24.25 6.95 6.34
N LEU A 209 -24.02 6.13 5.32
CA LEU A 209 -23.95 6.61 3.93
C LEU A 209 -25.29 7.19 3.45
N LYS A 210 -26.41 6.54 3.75
CA LYS A 210 -27.76 7.06 3.41
C LYS A 210 -28.00 8.42 4.08
N LYS A 211 -27.68 8.55 5.36
CA LYS A 211 -27.80 9.80 6.12
C LYS A 211 -26.85 10.87 5.56
N ALA A 212 -25.62 10.48 5.23
CA ALA A 212 -24.62 11.38 4.68
C ALA A 212 -24.96 11.91 3.29
N LYS A 213 -25.67 11.12 2.46
CA LYS A 213 -26.17 11.56 1.15
C LYS A 213 -27.32 12.58 1.27
N LYS A 214 -28.10 12.53 2.35
CA LYS A 214 -29.23 13.45 2.60
C LYS A 214 -28.79 14.75 3.28
N GLY A 215 -27.72 14.72 4.06
CA GLY A 215 -27.19 15.89 4.77
C GLY A 215 -25.95 16.49 4.10
N SER A 216 -25.53 17.66 4.60
CA SER A 216 -24.25 18.27 4.22
C SER A 216 -23.19 17.94 5.26
N TYR A 217 -22.37 16.94 4.98
CA TYR A 217 -21.30 16.49 5.87
C TYR A 217 -19.92 16.60 5.20
N ALA A 218 -18.92 16.98 5.99
CA ALA A 218 -17.53 16.96 5.54
C ALA A 218 -17.12 15.54 5.13
N LYS A 219 -16.78 15.36 3.85
CA LYS A 219 -16.44 14.08 3.21
C LYS A 219 -15.02 13.61 3.55
N LEU A 220 -14.71 12.35 3.25
CA LEU A 220 -13.35 11.83 3.36
C LEU A 220 -12.35 12.60 2.48
N GLY A 221 -11.18 12.91 3.03
CA GLY A 221 -10.09 13.51 2.26
C GLY A 221 -9.55 12.54 1.21
N MET A 222 -9.03 13.08 0.10
CA MET A 222 -8.48 12.31 -1.03
C MET A 222 -7.52 11.20 -0.61
N ARG A 223 -6.55 11.51 0.26
CA ARG A 223 -5.57 10.54 0.75
C ARG A 223 -6.19 9.39 1.55
N THR A 224 -7.28 9.66 2.28
CA THR A 224 -8.00 8.62 3.02
C THR A 224 -8.75 7.68 2.08
N LYS A 225 -9.38 8.23 1.03
CA LYS A 225 -10.03 7.45 -0.03
C LYS A 225 -9.02 6.53 -0.75
N GLU A 226 -7.84 7.06 -1.08
CA GLU A 226 -6.74 6.27 -1.65
C GLU A 226 -6.28 5.15 -0.72
N LYS A 227 -6.16 5.39 0.59
CA LYS A 227 -5.81 4.35 1.54
C LYS A 227 -6.82 3.20 1.51
N HIS A 228 -8.12 3.48 1.54
CA HIS A 228 -9.14 2.43 1.45
C HIS A 228 -9.00 1.61 0.16
N ARG A 229 -8.77 2.27 -0.98
CA ARG A 229 -8.48 1.62 -2.26
C ARG A 229 -7.23 0.74 -2.20
N ASP A 230 -6.13 1.25 -1.66
CA ASP A 230 -4.85 0.55 -1.57
C ASP A 230 -4.97 -0.71 -0.69
N ARG A 231 -5.71 -0.64 0.42
CA ARG A 231 -5.97 -1.81 1.29
C ARG A 231 -6.81 -2.86 0.59
N LEU A 232 -7.88 -2.44 -0.08
CA LEU A 232 -8.74 -3.35 -0.84
C LEU A 232 -7.98 -4.01 -2.00
N ALA A 233 -7.15 -3.24 -2.71
CA ALA A 233 -6.30 -3.74 -3.79
C ALA A 233 -5.26 -4.75 -3.28
N ALA A 234 -4.61 -4.48 -2.14
CA ALA A 234 -3.67 -5.40 -1.52
C ALA A 234 -4.35 -6.72 -1.13
N PHE A 235 -5.56 -6.65 -0.58
CA PHE A 235 -6.35 -7.83 -0.21
C PHE A 235 -6.73 -8.67 -1.43
N PHE A 236 -7.32 -8.08 -2.48
CA PHE A 236 -7.67 -8.84 -3.69
C PHE A 236 -6.45 -9.39 -4.43
N ASN A 237 -5.31 -8.69 -4.39
CA ASN A 237 -4.06 -9.24 -4.92
C ASN A 237 -3.57 -10.44 -4.11
N ALA A 238 -3.73 -10.43 -2.78
CA ALA A 238 -3.41 -11.58 -1.94
C ALA A 238 -4.31 -12.77 -2.29
N LEU A 239 -5.62 -12.57 -2.42
CA LEU A 239 -6.55 -13.63 -2.84
C LEU A 239 -6.20 -14.24 -4.20
N ALA A 240 -5.78 -13.40 -5.16
CA ALA A 240 -5.32 -13.87 -6.47
C ALA A 240 -3.97 -14.61 -6.40
N SER A 241 -3.13 -14.29 -5.42
CA SER A 241 -1.86 -14.99 -5.20
C SER A 241 -2.04 -16.32 -4.47
N GLU A 242 -3.17 -16.49 -3.78
CA GLU A 242 -3.62 -17.74 -3.16
C GLU A 242 -4.51 -18.58 -4.10
N ASP A 243 -4.62 -18.19 -5.37
CA ASP A 243 -5.47 -18.84 -6.38
C ASP A 243 -6.96 -18.96 -6.02
N LEU A 244 -7.44 -18.17 -5.05
CA LEU A 244 -8.87 -18.13 -4.67
C LEU A 244 -9.72 -17.37 -5.68
N ILE A 245 -9.10 -16.46 -6.43
CA ILE A 245 -9.72 -15.73 -7.53
C ILE A 245 -8.78 -15.70 -8.73
N SER A 246 -9.31 -15.84 -9.93
CA SER A 246 -8.50 -15.83 -11.16
C SER A 246 -7.91 -14.46 -11.48
N LYS A 247 -8.61 -13.38 -11.13
CA LYS A 247 -8.19 -12.01 -11.37
C LYS A 247 -8.75 -11.07 -10.32
N ALA A 248 -7.86 -10.27 -9.73
CA ALA A 248 -8.24 -9.24 -8.78
C ALA A 248 -9.14 -8.16 -9.44
N PRO A 249 -10.39 -7.93 -8.95
CA PRO A 249 -11.38 -7.10 -9.63
C PRO A 249 -10.98 -5.63 -9.78
N HIS A 250 -10.20 -5.10 -8.83
CA HIS A 250 -9.72 -3.71 -8.86
C HIS A 250 -8.81 -3.42 -10.06
N LYS A 251 -8.19 -4.44 -10.67
CA LYS A 251 -7.32 -4.27 -11.87
C LYS A 251 -8.09 -3.83 -13.12
N ALA A 252 -9.41 -4.02 -13.16
CA ALA A 252 -10.26 -3.57 -14.26
C ALA A 252 -10.72 -2.10 -14.10
N ILE A 253 -10.40 -1.47 -12.97
CA ILE A 253 -10.75 -0.08 -12.69
C ILE A 253 -9.53 0.77 -12.98
N LEU A 254 -9.72 1.78 -13.82
CA LEU A 254 -8.68 2.77 -14.06
C LEU A 254 -8.24 3.35 -12.72
N ASN A 255 -6.95 3.24 -12.45
CA ASN A 255 -6.36 4.06 -11.42
C ASN A 255 -6.55 5.51 -11.90
N ARG A 256 -7.08 6.38 -11.02
CA ARG A 256 -6.65 7.77 -11.12
C ARG A 256 -5.13 7.64 -11.17
N SER A 257 -4.45 8.28 -12.13
CA SER A 257 -3.01 8.49 -11.97
C SER A 257 -2.86 8.88 -10.51
N LYS A 258 -1.92 8.26 -9.77
CA LYS A 258 -1.52 8.86 -8.49
C LYS A 258 -1.26 10.27 -8.93
N ALA A 259 -2.15 11.19 -8.58
CA ALA A 259 -1.87 12.55 -8.85
C ALA A 259 -0.62 12.70 -8.01
N THR A 260 0.52 12.83 -8.68
CA THR A 260 1.43 13.91 -8.37
C THR A 260 0.56 15.17 -8.44
N THR A 261 -0.37 15.32 -7.49
CA THR A 261 -0.81 16.62 -7.11
C THR A 261 0.47 17.23 -6.61
N ASP A 262 0.98 18.19 -7.35
CA ASP A 262 2.10 19.02 -6.91
C ASP A 262 1.76 19.71 -5.57
N GLU A 263 0.48 19.70 -5.17
CA GLU A 263 0.03 20.08 -3.84
C GLU A 263 0.79 19.31 -2.75
N PRO A 264 1.65 19.99 -1.98
CA PRO A 264 2.45 19.34 -0.98
C PRO A 264 1.56 18.84 0.15
N SER A 265 1.77 17.59 0.59
CA SER A 265 1.09 17.08 1.79
C SER A 265 1.39 17.89 3.05
N ARG A 266 2.49 18.66 3.03
CA ARG A 266 2.95 19.65 4.02
C ARG A 266 3.82 20.68 3.32
N ASN A 267 3.61 21.96 3.63
CA ASN A 267 4.47 23.03 3.14
C ASN A 267 5.63 23.26 4.12
N PRO A 268 6.83 23.65 3.62
CA PRO A 268 7.86 24.27 4.45
C PRO A 268 7.27 25.41 5.31
N PHE A 269 7.84 25.65 6.48
CA PHE A 269 7.62 26.92 7.19
C PHE A 269 8.26 28.06 6.41
N SER A 270 7.56 29.20 6.29
CA SER A 270 8.15 30.45 5.82
C SER A 270 9.02 31.07 6.92
N LYS A 271 9.86 32.05 6.57
CA LYS A 271 10.68 32.78 7.53
C LYS A 271 9.84 33.51 8.58
N GLU A 272 8.73 34.10 8.16
CA GLU A 272 7.78 34.81 9.03
C GLU A 272 7.12 33.84 10.03
N GLU A 273 6.72 32.66 9.57
CA GLU A 273 6.15 31.64 10.46
C GLU A 273 7.18 31.12 11.47
N LEU A 274 8.45 30.97 11.07
CA LEU A 274 9.53 30.61 11.98
C LEU A 274 9.80 31.72 12.99
N ASN A 275 9.84 32.98 12.57
CA ASN A 275 9.97 34.12 13.49
C ASN A 275 8.84 34.15 14.52
N VAL A 276 7.61 33.83 14.11
CA VAL A 276 6.46 33.75 15.03
C VAL A 276 6.56 32.55 15.98
N LEU A 277 7.05 31.39 15.51
CA LEU A 277 7.25 30.20 16.33
C LEU A 277 8.38 30.35 17.34
N PHE A 278 9.44 31.05 16.97
CA PHE A 278 10.66 31.21 17.77
C PHE A 278 10.79 32.61 18.37
N GLU A 279 9.70 33.39 18.40
CA GLU A 279 9.67 34.68 19.09
C GLU A 279 10.20 34.47 20.53
N PRO A 280 11.28 35.17 20.92
CA PRO A 280 12.06 34.80 22.10
C PRO A 280 11.26 34.68 23.40
N SER A 281 10.30 35.58 23.64
CA SER A 281 9.50 35.58 24.86
C SER A 281 8.52 34.39 24.89
N LYS A 282 7.70 34.24 23.85
CA LYS A 282 6.70 33.16 23.74
C LYS A 282 7.34 31.79 23.70
N PHE A 283 8.42 31.63 22.93
CA PHE A 283 9.09 30.34 22.79
C PHE A 283 9.71 29.92 24.12
N LYS A 284 10.51 30.78 24.76
CA LYS A 284 11.14 30.46 26.06
C LYS A 284 10.09 30.11 27.11
N MET A 285 9.03 30.91 27.23
CA MET A 285 7.95 30.66 28.20
C MET A 285 7.30 29.27 28.01
N TRP A 286 7.06 28.84 26.76
CA TRP A 286 6.48 27.53 26.48
C TRP A 286 7.49 26.38 26.62
N ALA A 287 8.71 26.59 26.11
CA ALA A 287 9.75 25.58 25.98
C ALA A 287 10.43 25.24 27.31
N SER A 288 10.61 26.21 28.21
CA SER A 288 11.25 26.00 29.52
C SER A 288 10.50 25.02 30.43
N LYS A 289 9.24 24.68 30.11
CA LYS A 289 8.48 23.71 30.89
C LYS A 289 9.05 22.28 30.81
N TYR A 290 9.54 21.88 29.64
CA TYR A 290 10.09 20.53 29.45
C TYR A 290 11.23 20.53 28.42
N PRO A 291 12.30 19.77 28.66
CA PRO A 291 13.46 19.78 27.78
C PRO A 291 13.17 19.33 26.34
N HIS A 292 12.24 18.40 26.13
CA HIS A 292 11.85 17.97 24.78
C HIS A 292 11.16 19.08 23.99
N ARG A 293 10.50 20.05 24.64
CA ARG A 293 9.95 21.23 23.96
C ARG A 293 11.04 22.17 23.49
N TRP A 294 12.07 22.34 24.31
CA TRP A 294 13.24 23.16 23.98
C TRP A 294 14.08 22.45 22.93
N PHE A 295 14.92 21.51 23.36
CA PHE A 295 15.91 20.85 22.51
C PHE A 295 15.29 19.94 21.45
N GLY A 296 14.14 19.32 21.72
CA GLY A 296 13.47 18.53 20.69
C GLY A 296 12.99 19.38 19.50
N THR A 297 12.52 20.61 19.76
CA THR A 297 12.15 21.56 18.70
C THR A 297 13.39 22.09 17.98
N LEU A 298 14.46 22.45 18.71
CA LEU A 298 15.71 22.92 18.11
C LEU A 298 16.35 21.84 17.22
N LEU A 299 16.43 20.60 17.70
CA LEU A 299 16.90 19.45 16.91
C LEU A 299 16.03 19.25 15.66
N GLY A 300 14.71 19.37 15.78
CA GLY A 300 13.79 19.30 14.64
C GLY A 300 14.12 20.35 13.57
N LEU A 301 14.29 21.61 13.99
CA LEU A 301 14.60 22.74 13.12
C LEU A 301 15.95 22.58 12.41
N THR A 302 17.00 22.20 13.14
CA THR A 302 18.38 22.22 12.63
C THR A 302 18.79 20.94 11.90
N THR A 303 18.14 19.81 12.18
CA THR A 303 18.52 18.50 11.58
C THR A 303 17.45 17.93 10.64
N GLY A 304 16.22 18.44 10.70
CA GLY A 304 15.10 17.88 9.93
C GLY A 304 14.73 16.44 10.32
N ALA A 305 15.20 15.97 11.48
CA ALA A 305 14.90 14.65 12.00
C ALA A 305 13.39 14.49 12.24
N ARG A 306 12.89 13.26 12.07
CA ARG A 306 11.48 12.97 12.35
C ARG A 306 11.24 13.07 13.84
N ILE A 307 10.03 13.44 14.23
CA ILE A 307 9.70 13.68 15.64
C ILE A 307 10.03 12.50 16.57
N ASN A 308 9.74 11.26 16.15
CA ASN A 308 10.08 10.08 16.94
C ASN A 308 11.59 9.78 16.92
N GLU A 309 12.31 10.14 15.85
CA GLU A 309 13.78 10.01 15.80
C GLU A 309 14.42 10.92 16.85
N VAL A 310 13.90 12.14 17.04
CA VAL A 310 14.34 13.08 18.09
C VAL A 310 13.91 12.62 19.48
N ALA A 311 12.64 12.23 19.63
CA ALA A 311 12.05 11.89 20.92
C ALA A 311 12.65 10.62 21.56
N GLN A 312 13.16 9.69 20.75
CA GLN A 312 13.71 8.41 21.23
C GLN A 312 15.24 8.43 21.44
N LEU A 313 15.89 9.60 21.32
CA LEU A 313 17.34 9.70 21.47
C LEU A 313 17.78 9.30 22.87
N TYR A 314 18.85 8.52 22.92
CA TYR A 314 19.64 8.30 24.11
C TYR A 314 20.79 9.31 24.18
N VAL A 315 21.37 9.48 25.37
CA VAL A 315 22.53 10.34 25.60
C VAL A 315 23.73 9.90 24.75
N ASP A 316 23.90 8.59 24.56
CA ASP A 316 24.94 7.97 23.73
C ASP A 316 24.61 7.96 22.23
N ASP A 317 23.41 8.41 21.84
CA ASP A 317 23.13 8.74 20.44
C ASP A 317 23.72 10.11 20.06
N ILE A 318 24.09 10.96 21.03
CA ILE A 318 24.87 12.18 20.80
C ILE A 318 26.34 11.88 21.03
N ASP A 319 27.09 11.79 19.93
CA ASP A 319 28.50 11.41 19.94
C ASP A 319 29.30 12.11 18.82
N GLN A 320 30.62 11.96 18.86
CA GLN A 320 31.52 12.44 17.83
C GLN A 320 31.82 11.38 16.78
N VAL A 321 31.71 11.74 15.50
CA VAL A 321 32.18 10.93 14.37
C VAL A 321 33.03 11.80 13.47
N GLY A 322 34.28 11.38 13.20
CA GLY A 322 35.21 12.17 12.38
C GLY A 322 35.48 13.57 12.94
N GLY A 323 35.56 13.69 14.28
CA GLY A 323 35.76 14.96 14.97
C GLY A 323 34.55 15.89 15.02
N CYS A 324 33.39 15.48 14.46
CA CYS A 324 32.18 16.28 14.45
C CYS A 324 31.15 15.70 15.42
N TRP A 325 30.61 16.53 16.33
CA TRP A 325 29.44 16.15 17.13
C TRP A 325 28.21 15.95 16.24
N GLY A 326 27.39 14.96 16.55
CA GLY A 326 26.18 14.63 15.78
C GLY A 326 25.21 13.76 16.56
N ILE A 327 24.09 13.45 15.92
CA ILE A 327 23.10 12.48 16.40
C ILE A 327 23.11 11.21 15.54
N HIS A 328 23.15 10.06 16.21
CA HIS A 328 22.86 8.76 15.61
C HIS A 328 21.36 8.53 15.57
N ILE A 329 20.80 8.53 14.36
CA ILE A 329 19.42 8.11 14.13
C ILE A 329 19.46 6.63 13.79
N ARG A 330 19.06 5.79 14.74
CA ARG A 330 19.13 4.33 14.64
C ARG A 330 18.00 3.66 15.41
N ALA A 331 17.92 2.33 15.27
CA ALA A 331 17.08 1.46 16.11
C ALA A 331 18.00 0.46 16.83
N ALA A 332 18.89 0.97 17.67
CA ALA A 332 19.92 0.15 18.35
C ALA A 332 19.40 -0.54 19.61
N ARG A 333 18.31 -0.02 20.18
CA ARG A 333 17.67 -0.54 21.40
C ARG A 333 16.24 -0.98 21.11
N ALA A 334 15.70 -1.88 21.92
CA ALA A 334 14.39 -2.53 21.70
C ALA A 334 13.20 -1.55 21.60
N ASP A 335 13.33 -0.37 22.19
CA ASP A 335 12.31 0.68 22.21
C ASP A 335 12.58 1.82 21.21
N GLN A 336 13.68 1.74 20.46
CA GLN A 336 13.94 2.61 19.33
C GLN A 336 13.43 1.99 18.04
N ARG A 337 12.91 2.83 17.16
CA ARG A 337 12.39 2.38 15.87
C ARG A 337 12.60 3.42 14.78
N LEU A 338 12.84 2.91 13.59
CA LEU A 338 12.91 3.72 12.39
C LEU A 338 11.69 3.42 11.51
N LYS A 339 11.23 4.45 10.81
CA LYS A 339 10.10 4.29 9.87
C LYS A 339 10.46 3.31 8.76
N ASN A 340 11.68 3.43 8.23
CA ASN A 340 12.23 2.59 7.18
C ASN A 340 13.67 2.20 7.54
N PRO A 341 14.18 1.02 7.13
CA PRO A 341 15.57 0.62 7.39
C PRO A 341 16.61 1.63 6.89
N HIS A 342 16.37 2.29 5.75
CA HIS A 342 17.25 3.32 5.19
C HIS A 342 17.23 4.67 5.94
N SER A 343 16.44 4.79 7.01
CA SER A 343 16.44 6.01 7.84
C SER A 343 17.64 6.07 8.79
N SER A 344 18.36 4.96 8.95
CA SER A 344 19.54 4.88 9.81
C SER A 344 20.65 5.78 9.27
N ARG A 345 21.14 6.72 10.08
CA ARG A 345 22.14 7.73 9.66
C ARG A 345 22.77 8.45 10.83
N PHE A 346 23.90 9.11 10.58
CA PHE A 346 24.47 10.12 11.47
C PHE A 346 24.27 11.51 10.87
N VAL A 347 23.76 12.42 11.70
CA VAL A 347 23.51 13.82 11.32
C VAL A 347 24.37 14.72 12.21
N PRO A 348 25.34 15.46 11.65
CA PRO A 348 26.13 16.42 12.42
C PRO A 348 25.26 17.48 13.10
N LEU A 349 25.72 18.00 14.23
CA LEU A 349 25.11 19.16 14.88
C LEU A 349 25.78 20.43 14.36
N PRO A 350 25.02 21.41 13.85
CA PRO A 350 25.59 22.70 13.48
C PRO A 350 26.04 23.49 14.72
N SER A 351 27.04 24.34 14.53
CA SER A 351 27.65 25.22 15.53
C SER A 351 26.62 25.98 16.37
N ALA A 352 25.64 26.61 15.71
CA ALA A 352 24.56 27.35 16.37
C ALA A 352 23.77 26.51 17.41
N LEU A 353 23.59 25.20 17.18
CA LEU A 353 22.92 24.32 18.13
C LEU A 353 23.84 23.92 19.30
N ILE A 354 25.13 23.77 19.02
CA ILE A 354 26.15 23.52 20.05
C ILE A 354 26.25 24.73 20.98
N GLU A 355 26.34 25.92 20.41
CA GLU A 355 26.35 27.21 21.13
C GLU A 355 25.05 27.46 21.91
N ALA A 356 23.91 27.00 21.39
CA ALA A 356 22.64 27.02 22.11
C ALA A 356 22.61 26.08 23.34
N GLY A 357 23.64 25.23 23.53
CA GLY A 357 23.87 24.48 24.77
C GLY A 357 23.37 23.04 24.78
N ILE A 358 23.16 22.40 23.62
CA ILE A 358 22.71 21.00 23.56
C ILE A 358 23.68 20.03 24.26
N LEU A 359 24.99 20.26 24.14
CA LEU A 359 26.01 19.40 24.76
C LEU A 359 26.03 19.56 26.28
N VAL A 360 25.85 20.79 26.77
CA VAL A 360 25.69 21.06 28.21
C VAL A 360 24.49 20.32 28.76
N TYR A 361 23.34 20.40 28.08
CA TYR A 361 22.14 19.66 28.48
C TYR A 361 22.34 18.14 28.45
N ARG A 362 22.96 17.60 27.39
CA ARG A 362 23.32 16.18 27.29
C ARG A 362 24.13 15.73 28.51
N ASP A 363 25.15 16.50 28.89
CA ASP A 363 26.03 16.15 30.01
C ASP A 363 25.32 16.25 31.36
N GLU A 364 24.38 17.19 31.52
CA GLU A 364 23.52 17.26 32.69
C GLU A 364 22.55 16.06 32.78
N VAL A 365 21.95 15.62 31.67
CA VAL A 365 21.12 14.40 31.63
C VAL A 365 21.94 13.18 32.05
N LYS A 366 23.16 13.05 31.51
CA LYS A 366 24.11 11.98 31.87
C LYS A 366 24.46 12.02 33.35
N SER A 367 24.81 13.20 33.87
CA SER A 367 25.16 13.40 35.28
C SER A 367 23.98 13.16 36.23
N ALA A 368 22.76 13.42 35.75
CA ALA A 368 21.52 13.07 36.44
C ALA A 368 21.18 11.57 36.37
N GLY A 369 22.00 10.74 35.71
CA GLY A 369 21.87 9.28 35.67
C GLY A 369 20.75 8.78 34.77
N PHE A 370 20.33 9.55 33.76
CA PHE A 370 19.36 9.11 32.77
C PHE A 370 20.05 8.68 31.48
N ASP A 371 19.61 7.55 30.92
CA ASP A 371 20.12 7.07 29.63
C ASP A 371 19.47 7.79 28.44
N ARG A 372 18.19 8.17 28.56
CA ARG A 372 17.46 8.88 27.51
C ARG A 372 17.75 10.36 27.56
N LEU A 373 17.90 10.98 26.39
CA LEU A 373 18.01 12.43 26.27
C LEU A 373 16.75 13.13 26.80
N PHE A 374 15.57 12.54 26.58
CA PHE A 374 14.28 13.07 27.06
C PHE A 374 13.56 12.06 27.96
N PRO A 375 13.98 11.92 29.23
CA PRO A 375 13.45 10.90 30.13
C PRO A 375 11.97 11.12 30.52
N HIS A 376 11.43 12.31 30.24
CA HIS A 376 10.02 12.67 30.50
C HIS A 376 9.03 12.06 29.52
N LEU A 377 9.48 11.69 28.32
CA LEU A 377 8.57 11.32 27.25
C LEU A 377 7.97 9.92 27.52
N PRO A 378 6.64 9.79 27.49
CA PRO A 378 6.00 8.49 27.64
C PRO A 378 6.25 7.64 26.39
N TYR A 379 6.44 6.34 26.60
CA TYR A 379 6.48 5.36 25.52
C TYR A 379 5.06 4.93 25.14
N HIS A 380 4.77 4.89 23.84
CA HIS A 380 3.58 4.29 23.27
C HIS A 380 3.97 3.16 22.32
N ASN A 381 3.39 1.96 22.48
CA ASN A 381 3.75 0.79 21.65
C ASN A 381 3.62 1.07 20.14
N GLU A 382 2.59 1.83 19.73
CA GLU A 382 2.37 2.12 18.30
C GLU A 382 3.10 3.36 17.79
N HIS A 383 3.42 4.30 18.68
CA HIS A 383 3.86 5.65 18.27
C HIS A 383 5.25 6.03 18.78
N GLY A 384 5.85 5.21 19.64
CA GLY A 384 7.15 5.44 20.24
C GLY A 384 7.05 6.59 21.26
N TYR A 385 8.04 7.48 21.25
CA TYR A 385 8.13 8.61 22.18
C TYR A 385 7.62 9.93 21.57
N GLY A 386 7.28 9.94 20.27
CA GLY A 386 7.04 11.17 19.50
C GLY A 386 5.72 11.91 19.78
N ASP A 387 4.69 11.22 20.28
CA ASP A 387 3.33 11.78 20.37
C ASP A 387 3.26 13.01 21.27
N ALA A 388 3.81 12.91 22.48
CA ALA A 388 3.75 14.00 23.45
C ALA A 388 4.47 15.26 22.93
N LEU A 389 5.62 15.11 22.28
CA LEU A 389 6.30 16.24 21.62
C LEU A 389 5.44 16.81 20.49
N GLY A 390 4.83 15.96 19.67
CA GLY A 390 4.04 16.36 18.51
C GLY A 390 2.79 17.13 18.86
N ASP A 391 2.06 16.66 19.86
CA ASP A 391 0.82 17.28 20.31
C ASP A 391 1.09 18.59 21.05
N GLN A 392 2.16 18.64 21.85
CA GLN A 392 2.56 19.87 22.54
C GLN A 392 3.04 20.93 21.55
N PHE A 393 3.85 20.55 20.55
CA PHE A 393 4.28 21.46 19.49
C PHE A 393 3.08 21.92 18.65
N ARG A 394 2.17 21.03 18.26
CA ARG A 394 0.95 21.38 17.51
C ARG A 394 0.09 22.38 18.29
N THR A 395 -0.09 22.15 19.59
CA THR A 395 -0.84 23.05 20.47
C THR A 395 -0.17 24.42 20.55
N TYR A 396 1.15 24.45 20.67
CA TYR A 396 1.93 25.69 20.67
C TYR A 396 1.81 26.45 19.35
N ALA A 397 2.05 25.78 18.22
CA ALA A 397 1.96 26.40 16.89
C ALA A 397 0.57 27.02 16.64
N LYS A 398 -0.51 26.34 17.05
CA LYS A 398 -1.87 26.90 17.00
C LYS A 398 -2.02 28.16 17.86
N LYS A 399 -1.46 28.18 19.07
CA LYS A 399 -1.47 29.37 19.94
C LYS A 399 -0.68 30.53 19.35
N CYS A 400 0.35 30.24 18.55
CA CYS A 400 1.09 31.25 17.80
C CYS A 400 0.38 31.69 16.50
N GLY A 401 -0.83 31.20 16.21
CA GLY A 401 -1.61 31.57 15.02
C GLY A 401 -1.39 30.69 13.80
N LEU A 402 -0.54 29.65 13.89
CA LEU A 402 -0.32 28.69 12.80
C LEU A 402 -1.38 27.59 12.84
N THR A 403 -2.58 27.93 12.36
CA THR A 403 -3.76 27.04 12.37
C THR A 403 -3.91 26.20 11.10
N GLN A 404 -3.08 26.45 10.09
CA GLN A 404 -3.12 25.77 8.81
C GLN A 404 -2.91 24.25 8.97
N ARG A 405 -3.77 23.44 8.34
CA ARG A 405 -3.75 21.96 8.42
C ARG A 405 -2.40 21.33 8.06
N LEU A 406 -1.63 22.01 7.20
CA LEU A 406 -0.38 21.53 6.65
C LEU A 406 0.84 21.81 7.53
N LYS A 407 0.71 22.62 8.60
CA LYS A 407 1.82 23.01 9.48
C LYS A 407 1.92 22.07 10.68
N SER A 408 3.08 21.41 10.81
CA SER A 408 3.35 20.42 11.87
C SER A 408 4.86 20.32 12.12
N PHE A 409 5.29 19.57 13.13
CA PHE A 409 6.71 19.34 13.41
C PHE A 409 7.48 18.83 12.17
N HIS A 410 6.84 18.02 11.32
CA HIS A 410 7.44 17.52 10.09
C HIS A 410 7.74 18.61 9.04
N CYS A 411 7.18 19.82 9.18
CA CYS A 411 7.49 20.92 8.29
C CYS A 411 8.93 21.41 8.46
N PHE A 412 9.57 21.24 9.63
CA PHE A 412 10.99 21.55 9.79
C PHE A 412 11.88 20.79 8.80
N ARG A 413 11.57 19.51 8.59
CA ARG A 413 12.26 18.69 7.59
C ARG A 413 12.10 19.22 6.17
N HIS A 414 10.89 19.68 5.83
CA HIS A 414 10.62 20.28 4.52
C HIS A 414 11.34 21.62 4.37
N THR A 415 11.32 22.46 5.41
CA THR A 415 12.10 23.71 5.47
C THR A 415 13.58 23.46 5.24
N LEU A 416 14.19 22.56 6.01
CA LEU A 416 15.61 22.24 5.87
C LEU A 416 15.92 21.68 4.47
N SER A 417 15.15 20.69 4.00
CA SER A 417 15.40 20.09 2.69
C SER A 417 15.24 21.09 1.55
N ASN A 418 14.24 21.97 1.62
CA ASN A 418 13.99 23.00 0.63
C ASN A 418 15.12 24.03 0.61
N ALA A 419 15.51 24.55 1.78
CA ALA A 419 16.57 25.54 1.88
C ALA A 419 17.92 24.97 1.41
N LEU A 420 18.28 23.75 1.84
CA LEU A 420 19.52 23.11 1.40
C LEU A 420 19.60 23.00 -0.13
N ILE A 421 18.55 22.52 -0.78
CA ILE A 421 18.57 22.25 -2.23
C ILE A 421 18.39 23.55 -3.03
N ASN A 422 17.36 24.33 -2.72
CA ASN A 422 16.91 25.44 -3.56
C ASN A 422 17.59 26.77 -3.23
N GLU A 423 17.98 26.99 -1.96
CA GLU A 423 18.58 28.26 -1.53
C GLU A 423 20.10 28.17 -1.42
N HIS A 424 20.64 27.00 -1.01
CA HIS A 424 22.08 26.82 -0.78
C HIS A 424 22.79 25.94 -1.81
N GLY A 425 22.07 25.42 -2.82
CA GLY A 425 22.63 24.63 -3.91
C GLY A 425 23.30 23.32 -3.45
N VAL A 426 22.89 22.77 -2.30
CA VAL A 426 23.39 21.49 -1.79
C VAL A 426 22.82 20.37 -2.65
N SER A 427 23.66 19.39 -3.01
CA SER A 427 23.22 18.26 -3.82
C SER A 427 22.06 17.52 -3.15
N VAL A 428 21.12 17.05 -3.97
CA VAL A 428 19.96 16.27 -3.51
C VAL A 428 20.43 15.08 -2.66
N MET A 429 21.50 14.39 -3.07
CA MET A 429 22.08 13.28 -2.32
C MET A 429 22.49 13.69 -0.90
N THR A 430 23.23 14.79 -0.73
CA THR A 430 23.66 15.25 0.60
C THR A 430 22.47 15.68 1.46
N ALA A 431 21.50 16.41 0.88
CA ALA A 431 20.26 16.78 1.58
C ALA A 431 19.44 15.55 2.00
N GLN A 432 19.40 14.51 1.16
CA GLN A 432 18.78 13.22 1.46
C GLN A 432 19.55 12.41 2.51
N GLN A 433 20.88 12.53 2.58
CA GLN A 433 21.70 11.91 3.64
C GLN A 433 21.49 12.57 5.00
N ILE A 434 21.28 13.89 5.04
CA ILE A 434 20.97 14.64 6.26
C ILE A 434 19.56 14.30 6.72
N THR A 435 18.59 14.48 5.83
CA THR A 435 17.19 14.30 6.18
C THR A 435 16.83 12.82 6.29
N GLY A 436 17.35 11.90 5.49
CA GLY A 436 16.99 10.48 5.46
C GLY A 436 15.75 10.20 4.59
N HIS A 437 15.76 10.72 3.37
CA HIS A 437 14.79 10.42 2.30
C HIS A 437 15.41 9.42 1.32
N ASP A 438 14.72 8.31 1.04
CA ASP A 438 14.95 7.32 -0.03
C ASP A 438 16.37 7.20 -0.61
N LEU A 439 17.35 7.03 0.26
CA LEU A 439 18.65 6.51 -0.14
C LEU A 439 18.54 4.99 -0.21
N THR A 440 18.41 4.45 -1.41
CA THR A 440 18.67 3.04 -1.67
C THR A 440 20.18 2.79 -1.54
N LEU A 441 20.64 2.61 -0.31
CA LEU A 441 21.98 2.10 -0.05
C LEU A 441 22.01 0.58 -0.24
N PRO A 442 23.11 0.02 -0.78
CA PRO A 442 23.31 -1.42 -0.85
C PRO A 442 23.11 -2.10 0.52
N PRO A 443 22.59 -3.35 0.56
CA PRO A 443 22.54 -4.15 1.77
C PRO A 443 23.95 -4.24 2.41
N GLY A 444 24.08 -3.90 3.70
CA GLY A 444 25.36 -3.88 4.43
C GLY A 444 25.86 -2.47 4.81
N LEU A 445 25.61 -1.46 3.98
CA LEU A 445 26.00 -0.06 4.26
C LEU A 445 24.94 0.75 5.02
N LYS A 446 23.79 0.12 5.34
CA LYS A 446 22.62 0.80 5.95
C LYS A 446 22.90 1.41 7.33
N HIS A 447 23.95 0.95 8.02
CA HIS A 447 24.36 1.43 9.33
C HIS A 447 25.77 2.01 9.34
N TYR A 448 26.50 1.94 8.22
CA TYR A 448 27.86 2.45 8.14
C TYR A 448 27.82 3.97 7.94
N VAL A 449 28.30 4.69 8.94
CA VAL A 449 28.59 6.12 8.80
C VAL A 449 29.98 6.19 8.22
N ASP A 450 30.09 6.57 6.94
CA ASP A 450 31.39 6.81 6.33
C ASP A 450 31.97 8.13 6.86
N PRO A 451 32.94 8.13 7.79
CA PRO A 451 33.38 9.34 8.49
C PRO A 451 33.85 10.48 7.57
N PRO A 452 34.55 10.22 6.44
CA PRO A 452 34.89 11.23 5.43
C PRO A 452 33.69 12.00 4.85
N THR A 453 32.47 11.44 4.89
CA THR A 453 31.27 12.12 4.37
C THR A 453 30.65 13.09 5.38
N VAL A 454 31.03 13.00 6.66
CA VAL A 454 30.44 13.78 7.76
C VAL A 454 30.75 15.28 7.63
N PRO A 455 31.99 15.73 7.32
CA PRO A 455 32.28 17.16 7.15
C PRO A 455 31.46 17.84 6.05
N ALA A 456 31.18 17.13 4.93
CA ALA A 456 30.37 17.68 3.85
C ALA A 456 28.91 17.94 4.29
N ARG A 457 28.34 17.04 5.12
CA ARG A 457 27.01 17.22 5.71
C ARG A 457 27.00 18.34 6.73
N LEU A 458 28.04 18.45 7.58
CA LEU A 458 28.18 19.55 8.53
C LEU A 458 28.24 20.88 7.79
N LYS A 459 29.09 21.01 6.77
CA LYS A 459 29.19 22.22 5.94
C LYS A 459 27.85 22.62 5.33
N ALA A 460 27.02 21.66 4.92
CA ALA A 460 25.68 21.93 4.41
C ALA A 460 24.74 22.47 5.51
N LEU A 461 24.80 21.91 6.72
CA LEU A 461 24.03 22.40 7.87
C LEU A 461 24.49 23.77 8.37
N GLU A 462 25.80 24.06 8.34
CA GLU A 462 26.35 25.38 8.65
C GLU A 462 25.89 26.43 7.62
N LYS A 463 25.87 26.06 6.34
CA LYS A 463 25.31 26.94 5.29
C LYS A 463 23.84 27.24 5.50
N PHE A 464 23.07 26.24 5.97
CA PHE A 464 21.66 26.45 6.27
C PHE A 464 21.48 27.47 7.38
N GLY A 465 22.31 27.44 8.44
CA GLY A 465 22.34 28.40 9.54
C GLY A 465 20.95 28.80 10.02
N PRO A 466 20.39 28.16 11.08
CA PRO A 466 18.95 28.20 11.37
C PRO A 466 18.36 29.61 11.19
N PRO A 467 17.24 29.76 10.47
CA PRO A 467 16.75 31.06 9.98
C PRO A 467 16.22 31.98 11.10
N VAL A 468 16.40 31.58 12.35
CA VAL A 468 16.01 32.23 13.59
C VAL A 468 17.12 32.03 14.62
N ASP A 469 17.31 33.01 15.50
CA ASP A 469 18.26 32.88 16.60
C ASP A 469 17.82 31.79 17.58
N LEU A 470 18.73 30.87 17.89
CA LEU A 470 18.44 29.81 18.83
C LEU A 470 18.58 30.35 20.26
N PRO A 471 17.59 30.13 21.15
CA PRO A 471 17.69 30.61 22.51
C PRO A 471 18.78 29.85 23.28
N ALA A 472 19.68 30.61 23.91
CA ALA A 472 20.74 30.04 24.73
C ALA A 472 20.18 29.30 25.95
N TYR A 473 20.64 28.07 26.14
CA TYR A 473 20.39 27.25 27.31
C TYR A 473 21.05 27.84 28.55
N GLN A 474 20.33 27.86 29.68
CA GLN A 474 20.91 28.14 30.98
C GLN A 474 21.18 26.81 31.70
N PRO A 475 22.41 26.53 32.14
CA PRO A 475 22.72 25.34 32.92
C PRO A 475 21.72 25.14 34.07
N LYS A 476 21.33 23.88 34.29
CA LYS A 476 20.38 23.45 35.34
C LYS A 476 18.94 23.95 35.18
N GLN A 477 18.56 24.61 34.07
CA GLN A 477 17.17 25.09 33.91
C GLN A 477 16.12 23.95 33.95
N PHE A 478 16.54 22.70 33.71
CA PHE A 478 15.65 21.52 33.74
C PHE A 478 15.83 20.60 34.96
N ASP A 479 16.56 21.03 36.01
CA ASP A 479 16.76 20.22 37.23
C ASP A 479 15.44 19.82 37.90
N LEU A 480 14.46 20.73 37.91
CA LEU A 480 13.11 20.42 38.42
C LEU A 480 12.45 19.31 37.62
N SER A 481 12.64 19.33 36.30
CA SER A 481 12.15 18.29 35.40
C SER A 481 12.74 16.94 35.82
N PHE A 482 14.06 16.85 35.97
CA PHE A 482 14.76 15.61 36.37
C PHE A 482 14.27 15.06 37.72
N LYS A 483 14.05 15.93 38.71
CA LYS A 483 13.46 15.56 40.00
C LYS A 483 12.06 14.96 39.85
N GLN A 484 11.22 15.54 38.97
CA GLN A 484 9.89 15.02 38.70
C GLN A 484 9.93 13.61 38.07
N VAL A 485 10.86 13.33 37.17
CA VAL A 485 11.00 11.98 36.58
C VAL A 485 11.35 10.96 37.65
N ARG A 486 12.36 11.23 38.48
CA ARG A 486 12.74 10.32 39.56
C ARG A 486 11.57 10.06 40.51
N HIS A 487 10.79 11.09 40.81
CA HIS A 487 9.59 10.93 41.63
C HIS A 487 8.53 10.04 40.95
N MET A 488 8.27 10.24 39.66
CA MET A 488 7.36 9.39 38.89
C MET A 488 7.84 7.94 38.78
N GLU A 489 9.14 7.72 38.57
CA GLU A 489 9.76 6.40 38.50
C GLU A 489 9.66 5.65 39.84
N ARG A 490 9.96 6.32 40.96
CA ARG A 490 9.77 5.76 42.30
C ARG A 490 8.32 5.36 42.53
N ARG A 491 7.36 6.24 42.22
CA ARG A 491 5.93 5.90 42.35
C ARG A 491 5.53 4.69 41.50
N ARG A 492 6.02 4.60 40.26
CA ARG A 492 5.78 3.44 39.38
C ARG A 492 6.38 2.16 39.95
N GLN A 493 7.57 2.22 40.53
CA GLN A 493 8.20 1.07 41.18
C GLN A 493 7.41 0.61 42.40
N THR A 494 6.99 1.54 43.27
CA THR A 494 6.15 1.24 44.44
C THR A 494 4.83 0.59 44.03
N SER A 495 4.10 1.17 43.06
CA SER A 495 2.85 0.59 42.58
C SER A 495 3.02 -0.79 41.93
N LYS A 496 4.15 -1.05 41.25
CA LYS A 496 4.46 -2.39 40.73
C LYS A 496 4.72 -3.38 41.86
N GLN A 497 5.47 -3.00 42.88
CA GLN A 497 5.74 -3.84 44.05
C GLN A 497 4.45 -4.17 44.81
N GLU A 498 3.58 -3.17 45.01
CA GLU A 498 2.24 -3.37 45.60
C GLU A 498 1.38 -4.33 44.78
N ALA A 499 1.34 -4.17 43.45
CA ALA A 499 0.59 -5.06 42.57
C ALA A 499 1.10 -6.52 42.62
N VAL A 500 2.42 -6.71 42.69
CA VAL A 500 3.03 -8.05 42.85
C VAL A 500 2.69 -8.63 44.24
N ALA A 501 2.75 -7.83 45.30
CA ALA A 501 2.41 -8.27 46.66
C ALA A 501 0.94 -8.68 46.78
N VAL A 502 0.02 -7.94 46.15
CA VAL A 502 -1.41 -8.31 46.08
C VAL A 502 -1.61 -9.60 45.30
N LYS A 503 -0.94 -9.76 44.16
CA LYS A 503 -1.02 -10.97 43.34
C LYS A 503 -0.50 -12.21 44.10
N ASN A 504 0.59 -12.07 44.85
CA ASN A 504 1.14 -13.13 45.68
C ASN A 504 0.20 -13.48 46.85
N LYS A 505 -0.40 -12.49 47.53
CA LYS A 505 -1.38 -12.76 48.60
C LYS A 505 -2.62 -13.52 48.09
N ASN A 506 -3.08 -13.22 46.88
CA ASN A 506 -4.22 -13.92 46.28
C ASN A 506 -3.87 -15.32 45.76
N SER A 507 -2.60 -15.58 45.44
CA SER A 507 -2.10 -16.90 45.04
C SER A 507 -1.96 -17.89 46.20
N TRP A 508 -1.95 -17.45 47.46
CA TRP A 508 -1.89 -18.31 48.65
C TRP A 508 -3.30 -18.67 49.19
N LYS A 509 -4.35 -18.13 48.59
CA LYS A 509 -5.75 -18.36 48.98
C LYS A 509 -6.52 -19.30 48.04
N ASN A 510 -5.87 -19.79 46.99
CA ASN A 510 -6.33 -20.88 46.12
C ASN A 510 -5.36 -22.04 46.27
#